data_AF-K2C9Y8-F1
#
_entry.id   AF-K2C9Y8-F1
#
_cell.length_a   1.000
_cell.length_b   1.000
_cell.length_c   1.000
_cell.angle_alpha   90.00
_cell.angle_beta   90.00
_cell.angle_gamma   90.00
#
_symmetry.space_group_name_H-M   'P 1'
#
loop_
_entity.id
_entity.type
_entity.pdbx_description
1 polymer ?
#
loop_
_entity_poly.entity_id
_entity_poly.type
_entity_poly.pdbx_seq_one_letter_code
_entity_poly.pdbx_strand_id
1 'polypeptide(L)'
;MPTEKSPAKTIEYQTAQSSYVLQNGENNLVVILTGKTSEGLTIQKKLTFKRGSYAIETGIKLINNTKTPWEGNIYNQLTRRDVAINGAFSRSYNGAAVSTQDTPYKKLTFESLSDNNFSKNIVSGWIAMQQPYFLSAWIPPKDQVLHYYSRSFGNGDDGKNNVFVLGYVSRPIQLAPSASTHFNSVLYVGPEIAKNLQAYGKGLDLTVDYGWLWPISKFLFWLMSKIHHYVGNWGWSIILVTLLVKVAFYWLSNKSYASMARTRDLQPKIKALKDRHGDDKQAMSKAMMELYRIEKINPLGGCLPMLIQIPVFIALYYVLIESVELRQAPFIFWIHDLSVKDPYFILPIVMGISMLVQQKLSPPPPDPAQAKMMMMLPIIFTVFFATFPAGLVLYWITNNCASILQQWIVMKTHHSQKHARKPVRK
;
A
#
# COMPACT_ATOMS: atom_id res chain seq x y z
N MET A 1 -28.53 -28.01 -27.44
CA MET A 1 -27.52 -27.19 -28.16
C MET A 1 -28.12 -25.81 -28.36
N PRO A 2 -27.61 -24.73 -27.74
CA PRO A 2 -28.12 -23.40 -28.03
C PRO A 2 -27.62 -22.99 -29.41
N THR A 3 -28.57 -22.83 -30.32
CA THR A 3 -28.41 -22.35 -31.69
C THR A 3 -27.68 -21.01 -31.73
N GLU A 4 -26.87 -20.83 -32.78
CA GLU A 4 -26.14 -19.60 -33.13
C GLU A 4 -27.03 -18.36 -32.94
N LYS A 5 -26.87 -17.69 -31.80
CA LYS A 5 -27.45 -16.35 -31.62
C LYS A 5 -26.64 -15.40 -32.51
N SER A 6 -27.33 -14.81 -33.48
CA SER A 6 -26.88 -13.68 -34.29
C SER A 6 -26.05 -12.70 -33.43
N PRO A 7 -24.91 -12.19 -33.91
CA PRO A 7 -24.05 -11.30 -33.12
C PRO A 7 -24.90 -10.15 -32.59
N ALA A 8 -24.80 -9.87 -31.29
CA ALA A 8 -25.56 -8.81 -30.65
C ALA A 8 -25.32 -7.49 -31.39
N LYS A 9 -26.36 -6.96 -32.05
CA LYS A 9 -26.26 -5.67 -32.74
C LYS A 9 -25.94 -4.59 -31.71
N THR A 10 -24.84 -3.90 -31.90
CA THR A 10 -24.45 -2.75 -31.07
C THR A 10 -25.50 -1.65 -31.19
N ILE A 11 -25.93 -1.08 -30.07
CA ILE A 11 -26.86 0.05 -30.05
C ILE A 11 -26.10 1.32 -30.39
N GLU A 12 -26.50 1.99 -31.46
CA GLU A 12 -26.03 3.34 -31.76
C GLU A 12 -26.78 4.36 -30.90
N TYR A 13 -26.04 5.12 -30.09
CA TYR A 13 -26.61 6.15 -29.23
C TYR A 13 -26.51 7.51 -29.90
N GLN A 14 -27.57 8.30 -29.76
CA GLN A 14 -27.62 9.72 -30.12
C GLN A 14 -27.54 10.58 -28.87
N THR A 15 -26.96 11.77 -29.00
CA THR A 15 -26.82 12.74 -27.92
C THR A 15 -26.91 14.15 -28.47
N ALA A 16 -27.20 15.14 -27.62
CA ALA A 16 -27.43 16.52 -28.06
C ALA A 16 -26.16 17.21 -28.57
N GLN A 17 -25.00 16.88 -28.00
CA GLN A 17 -23.71 17.52 -28.29
C GLN A 17 -22.60 16.50 -28.41
N SER A 18 -21.57 16.78 -29.21
CA SER A 18 -20.37 15.95 -29.33
C SER A 18 -19.34 16.21 -28.21
N SER A 19 -19.48 17.32 -27.49
CA SER A 19 -18.60 17.72 -26.39
C SER A 19 -19.43 18.28 -25.24
N TYR A 20 -19.08 17.85 -24.03
CA TYR A 20 -19.71 18.30 -22.79
C TYR A 20 -18.62 18.75 -21.82
N VAL A 21 -18.71 19.99 -21.34
CA VAL A 21 -17.73 20.60 -20.44
C VAL A 21 -18.46 21.12 -19.21
N LEU A 22 -18.01 20.71 -18.03
CA LEU A 22 -18.53 21.22 -16.76
C LEU A 22 -18.04 22.66 -16.55
N GLN A 23 -18.95 23.64 -16.63
CA GLN A 23 -18.59 25.06 -16.60
C GLN A 23 -18.16 25.51 -15.20
N ASN A 24 -17.37 26.59 -15.13
CA ASN A 24 -16.98 27.19 -13.85
C ASN A 24 -18.23 27.61 -13.05
N GLY A 25 -18.27 27.26 -11.76
CA GLY A 25 -19.43 27.48 -10.88
C GLY A 25 -20.48 26.36 -10.91
N GLU A 26 -20.49 25.49 -11.91
CA GLU A 26 -21.38 24.32 -11.94
C GLU A 26 -20.82 23.17 -11.11
N ASN A 27 -21.70 22.45 -10.41
CA ASN A 27 -21.34 21.28 -9.61
C ASN A 27 -21.63 19.95 -10.29
N ASN A 28 -22.53 19.92 -11.29
CA ASN A 28 -22.95 18.70 -11.96
C ASN A 28 -22.94 18.89 -13.48
N LEU A 29 -22.50 17.87 -14.21
CA LEU A 29 -22.65 17.76 -15.66
C LEU A 29 -23.43 16.48 -15.96
N VAL A 30 -24.51 16.60 -16.74
CA VAL A 30 -25.37 15.47 -17.11
C VAL A 30 -25.29 15.24 -18.60
N VAL A 31 -24.92 14.02 -19.00
CA VAL A 31 -24.90 13.57 -20.40
C VAL A 31 -25.98 12.52 -20.59
N ILE A 32 -26.88 12.74 -21.55
CA ILE A 32 -27.93 11.79 -21.90
C ILE A 32 -27.63 11.22 -23.28
N LEU A 33 -27.57 9.90 -23.35
CA LEU A 33 -27.41 9.13 -24.57
C LEU A 33 -28.72 8.35 -24.80
N THR A 34 -29.34 8.51 -25.96
CA THR A 34 -30.58 7.81 -26.31
C THR A 34 -30.34 6.89 -27.50
N GLY A 35 -30.57 5.59 -27.33
CA GLY A 35 -30.53 4.60 -28.40
C GLY A 35 -31.90 3.97 -28.63
N LYS A 36 -32.14 3.47 -29.84
CA LYS A 36 -33.31 2.68 -30.19
C LYS A 36 -32.87 1.38 -30.85
N THR A 37 -33.44 0.26 -30.43
CA THR A 37 -33.21 -1.02 -31.09
C THR A 37 -34.09 -1.14 -32.34
N SER A 38 -33.70 -2.01 -33.28
CA SER A 38 -34.53 -2.33 -34.45
C SER A 38 -35.90 -2.93 -34.08
N GLU A 39 -36.00 -3.52 -32.89
CA GLU A 39 -37.22 -4.11 -32.36
C GLU A 39 -38.16 -3.09 -31.72
N GLY A 40 -37.71 -1.83 -31.50
CA GLY A 40 -38.52 -0.75 -30.94
C GLY A 40 -38.30 -0.46 -29.45
N LEU A 41 -37.31 -1.09 -28.81
CA LEU A 41 -36.92 -0.75 -27.44
C LEU A 41 -36.16 0.59 -27.44
N THR A 42 -36.54 1.51 -26.55
CA THR A 42 -35.78 2.76 -26.34
C THR A 42 -34.94 2.65 -25.08
N ILE A 43 -33.68 3.08 -25.18
CA ILE A 43 -32.68 2.96 -24.14
C ILE A 43 -32.12 4.35 -23.88
N GLN A 44 -32.30 4.87 -22.67
CA GLN A 44 -31.70 6.14 -22.25
C GLN A 44 -30.61 5.85 -21.22
N LYS A 45 -29.37 6.15 -21.56
CA LYS A 45 -28.23 6.09 -20.66
C LYS A 45 -27.88 7.50 -20.19
N LYS A 46 -28.04 7.75 -18.90
CA LYS A 46 -27.69 8.99 -18.22
C LYS A 46 -26.35 8.82 -17.52
N LEU A 47 -25.41 9.72 -17.78
CA LEU A 47 -24.15 9.84 -17.05
C LEU A 47 -24.17 11.16 -16.28
N THR A 48 -23.94 11.11 -14.97
CA THR A 48 -23.88 12.31 -14.13
C THR A 48 -22.50 12.40 -13.50
N PHE A 49 -21.80 13.48 -13.82
CA PHE A 49 -20.49 13.82 -13.29
C PHE A 49 -20.65 14.91 -12.22
N LYS A 50 -19.91 14.80 -11.13
CA LYS A 50 -19.90 15.78 -10.04
C LYS A 50 -18.51 16.41 -9.91
N ARG A 51 -18.45 17.72 -9.70
CA ARG A 51 -17.18 18.44 -9.52
C ARG A 51 -16.36 17.81 -8.38
N GLY A 52 -15.09 17.52 -8.65
CA GLY A 52 -14.18 16.93 -7.65
C GLY A 52 -14.50 15.48 -7.27
N SER A 53 -15.38 14.80 -8.00
CA SER A 53 -15.69 13.38 -7.79
C SER A 53 -15.17 12.53 -8.95
N TYR A 54 -14.64 11.37 -8.61
CA TYR A 54 -14.23 10.33 -9.55
C TYR A 54 -15.32 9.28 -9.79
N ALA A 55 -16.47 9.42 -9.12
CA ALA A 55 -17.60 8.53 -9.24
C ALA A 55 -18.62 9.09 -10.22
N ILE A 56 -18.84 8.35 -11.30
CA ILE A 56 -19.79 8.67 -12.35
C ILE A 56 -21.07 7.91 -12.02
N GLU A 57 -22.14 8.64 -11.70
CA GLU A 57 -23.46 8.03 -11.52
C GLU A 57 -24.02 7.70 -12.90
N THR A 58 -24.36 6.44 -13.11
CA THR A 58 -24.91 5.94 -14.36
C THR A 58 -26.33 5.44 -14.15
N GLY A 59 -27.24 5.81 -15.04
CA GLY A 59 -28.61 5.32 -15.05
C GLY A 59 -28.97 4.80 -16.42
N ILE A 60 -29.48 3.58 -16.51
CA ILE A 60 -30.04 3.01 -17.73
C ILE A 60 -31.55 2.93 -17.54
N LYS A 61 -32.29 3.67 -18.36
CA LYS A 61 -33.75 3.56 -18.47
C LYS A 61 -34.08 2.79 -19.74
N LEU A 62 -34.80 1.69 -19.58
CA LEU A 62 -35.36 0.90 -20.67
C LEU A 62 -36.84 1.21 -20.80
N ILE A 63 -37.31 1.46 -22.03
CA ILE A 63 -38.72 1.73 -22.33
C ILE A 63 -39.15 0.80 -23.47
N ASN A 64 -40.12 -0.07 -23.20
CA ASN A 64 -40.68 -0.97 -24.19
C ASN A 64 -41.78 -0.27 -24.98
N ASN A 65 -41.45 0.29 -26.14
CA ASN A 65 -42.45 0.92 -27.03
C ASN A 65 -43.09 -0.07 -28.01
N THR A 66 -42.87 -1.38 -27.83
CA THR A 66 -43.43 -2.42 -28.70
C THR A 66 -44.79 -2.87 -28.18
N LYS A 67 -45.50 -3.67 -28.99
CA LYS A 67 -46.79 -4.29 -28.61
C LYS A 67 -46.63 -5.64 -27.90
N THR A 68 -45.40 -6.16 -27.78
CA THR A 68 -45.12 -7.45 -27.15
C THR A 68 -44.28 -7.27 -25.88
N PRO A 69 -44.36 -8.18 -24.91
CA PRO A 69 -43.42 -8.19 -23.79
C PRO A 69 -41.98 -8.31 -24.30
N TRP A 70 -41.07 -7.57 -23.66
CA TRP A 70 -39.63 -7.67 -23.91
C TRP A 70 -38.97 -8.38 -22.73
N GLU A 71 -37.98 -9.22 -23.02
CA GLU A 71 -37.15 -9.87 -22.01
C GLU A 71 -35.66 -9.67 -22.32
N GLY A 72 -34.88 -9.32 -21.31
CA GLY A 72 -33.43 -9.23 -21.45
C GLY A 72 -32.71 -8.95 -20.14
N ASN A 73 -31.39 -8.80 -20.21
CA ASN A 73 -30.55 -8.55 -19.04
C ASN A 73 -29.77 -7.25 -19.22
N ILE A 74 -29.46 -6.59 -18.11
CA ILE A 74 -28.54 -5.45 -18.08
C ILE A 74 -27.22 -5.95 -17.52
N TYR A 75 -26.11 -5.58 -18.15
CA TYR A 75 -24.77 -5.92 -17.67
C TYR A 75 -23.86 -4.70 -17.69
N ASN A 76 -22.89 -4.69 -16.78
CA ASN A 76 -21.77 -3.78 -16.78
C ASN A 76 -20.49 -4.59 -16.58
N GLN A 77 -19.41 -4.21 -17.27
CA GLN A 77 -18.13 -4.90 -17.16
C GLN A 77 -16.96 -3.92 -17.22
N LEU A 78 -15.84 -4.38 -16.68
CA LEU A 78 -14.51 -3.80 -16.86
C LEU A 78 -13.70 -4.77 -17.71
N THR A 79 -13.07 -4.26 -18.75
CA THR A 79 -12.17 -5.02 -19.61
C THR A 79 -10.80 -4.39 -19.53
N ARG A 80 -9.78 -5.20 -19.29
CA ARG A 80 -8.41 -4.72 -19.15
C ARG A 80 -7.42 -5.71 -19.75
N ARG A 81 -6.42 -5.18 -20.45
CA ARG A 81 -5.26 -5.95 -20.87
C ARG A 81 -4.25 -6.00 -19.72
N ASP A 82 -3.69 -7.17 -19.43
CA ASP A 82 -2.55 -7.27 -18.53
C ASP A 82 -1.31 -6.70 -19.22
N VAL A 83 -0.70 -5.72 -18.57
CA VAL A 83 0.47 -5.01 -19.05
C VAL A 83 1.48 -5.06 -17.92
N ALA A 84 2.68 -5.55 -18.21
CA ALA A 84 3.76 -5.64 -17.25
C ALA A 84 4.06 -4.25 -16.66
N ILE A 85 3.95 -4.13 -15.34
CA ILE A 85 4.34 -2.91 -14.63
C ILE A 85 5.84 -3.02 -14.35
N ASN A 86 6.64 -2.32 -15.14
CA ASN A 86 8.09 -2.28 -14.97
C ASN A 86 8.47 -1.42 -13.76
N GLY A 87 8.97 -2.07 -12.70
CA GLY A 87 9.54 -1.40 -11.53
C GLY A 87 10.05 -2.43 -10.52
N ALA A 88 11.36 -2.42 -10.26
CA ALA A 88 12.06 -3.48 -9.51
C ALA A 88 11.48 -3.79 -8.11
N PHE A 89 10.70 -2.88 -7.51
CA PHE A 89 10.11 -3.03 -6.18
C PHE A 89 8.66 -2.55 -6.04
N SER A 90 7.93 -2.32 -7.14
CA SER A 90 6.50 -2.00 -7.08
C SER A 90 5.69 -3.27 -6.79
N ARG A 91 5.61 -3.66 -5.51
CA ARG A 91 4.77 -4.79 -5.03
C ARG A 91 3.28 -4.44 -4.94
N SER A 92 2.88 -3.25 -5.39
CA SER A 92 1.49 -2.83 -5.38
C SER A 92 0.64 -3.76 -6.24
N TYR A 93 -0.56 -4.02 -5.76
CA TYR A 93 -1.45 -4.97 -6.38
C TYR A 93 -1.89 -4.49 -7.78
N ASN A 94 -1.78 -5.38 -8.77
CA ASN A 94 -2.28 -5.17 -10.11
C ASN A 94 -3.15 -6.36 -10.50
N GLY A 95 -4.46 -6.16 -10.62
CA GLY A 95 -5.39 -7.26 -10.83
C GLY A 95 -6.84 -6.85 -10.64
N ALA A 96 -7.72 -7.84 -10.67
CA ALA A 96 -9.15 -7.61 -10.45
C ALA A 96 -9.51 -7.82 -8.97
N ALA A 97 -10.57 -7.19 -8.50
CA ALA A 97 -11.09 -7.44 -7.17
C ALA A 97 -12.61 -7.51 -7.19
N VAL A 98 -13.16 -8.25 -6.24
CA VAL A 98 -14.60 -8.40 -6.07
C VAL A 98 -14.96 -8.28 -4.60
N SER A 99 -16.13 -7.70 -4.34
CA SER A 99 -16.78 -7.72 -3.04
C SER A 99 -18.08 -8.50 -3.11
N THR A 100 -18.33 -9.31 -2.09
CA THR A 100 -19.53 -10.12 -1.92
C THR A 100 -20.16 -9.85 -0.56
N GLN A 101 -21.38 -10.34 -0.36
CA GLN A 101 -22.08 -10.26 0.93
C GLN A 101 -21.24 -10.81 2.11
N ASP A 102 -20.48 -11.89 1.88
CA ASP A 102 -19.70 -12.60 2.90
C ASP A 102 -18.24 -12.11 2.96
N THR A 103 -17.72 -11.59 1.85
CA THR A 103 -16.32 -11.20 1.72
C THR A 103 -16.23 -9.77 1.22
N PRO A 104 -15.97 -8.79 2.11
CA PRO A 104 -16.02 -7.37 1.74
C PRO A 104 -14.96 -6.97 0.71
N TYR A 105 -13.86 -7.73 0.61
CA TYR A 105 -12.81 -7.54 -0.38
C TYR A 105 -12.10 -8.87 -0.68
N LYS A 106 -12.02 -9.23 -1.97
CA LYS A 106 -11.25 -10.39 -2.45
C LYS A 106 -10.48 -10.03 -3.71
N LYS A 107 -9.16 -10.24 -3.68
CA LYS A 107 -8.28 -10.16 -4.84
C LYS A 107 -8.49 -11.34 -5.78
N LEU A 108 -8.52 -11.06 -7.07
CA LEU A 108 -8.58 -12.02 -8.17
C LEU A 108 -7.41 -11.70 -9.10
N THR A 109 -6.29 -12.43 -8.95
CA THR A 109 -5.11 -12.22 -9.80
C THR A 109 -5.42 -12.59 -11.25
N PHE A 110 -4.77 -11.94 -12.20
CA PHE A 110 -4.92 -12.27 -13.62
C PHE A 110 -4.59 -13.75 -13.91
N GLU A 111 -3.57 -14.28 -13.25
CA GLU A 111 -3.28 -15.72 -13.28
C GLU A 111 -4.50 -16.57 -12.84
N SER A 112 -5.09 -16.28 -11.67
CA SER A 112 -6.26 -17.03 -11.19
C SER A 112 -7.47 -16.93 -12.13
N LEU A 113 -7.65 -15.79 -12.80
CA LEU A 113 -8.72 -15.57 -13.77
C LEU A 113 -8.46 -16.24 -15.11
N SER A 114 -7.19 -16.43 -15.47
CA SER A 114 -6.80 -17.19 -16.67
C SER A 114 -7.03 -18.68 -16.47
N ASP A 115 -6.83 -19.18 -15.26
CA ASP A 115 -7.02 -20.60 -14.93
C ASP A 115 -8.49 -20.95 -14.73
N ASN A 116 -9.22 -20.11 -13.98
CA ASN A 116 -10.62 -20.36 -13.64
C ASN A 116 -11.46 -19.08 -13.69
N ASN A 117 -12.53 -19.11 -14.48
CA ASN A 117 -13.48 -18.01 -14.50
C ASN A 117 -14.23 -17.89 -13.16
N PHE A 118 -14.29 -16.67 -12.64
CA PHE A 118 -15.18 -16.31 -11.56
C PHE A 118 -16.63 -16.36 -12.07
N SER A 119 -17.53 -16.99 -11.31
CA SER A 119 -18.95 -17.08 -11.64
C SER A 119 -19.77 -17.32 -10.39
N LYS A 120 -20.50 -16.29 -9.91
CA LYS A 120 -21.31 -16.38 -8.69
C LYS A 120 -22.51 -15.42 -8.72
N ASN A 121 -23.63 -15.86 -8.16
CA ASN A 121 -24.74 -14.97 -7.82
C ASN A 121 -24.45 -14.28 -6.49
N ILE A 122 -24.51 -12.96 -6.47
CA ILE A 122 -24.13 -12.13 -5.33
C ILE A 122 -25.23 -11.11 -5.06
N VAL A 123 -25.63 -10.97 -3.79
CA VAL A 123 -26.53 -9.92 -3.32
C VAL A 123 -25.71 -8.74 -2.86
N SER A 124 -25.77 -7.64 -3.59
CA SER A 124 -24.94 -6.45 -3.33
C SER A 124 -23.42 -6.74 -3.41
N GLY A 125 -22.63 -5.75 -3.77
CA GLY A 125 -21.19 -5.95 -3.94
C GLY A 125 -20.64 -4.95 -4.93
N TRP A 126 -19.44 -5.22 -5.43
CA TRP A 126 -18.83 -4.44 -6.49
C TRP A 126 -17.74 -5.26 -7.17
N ILE A 127 -17.39 -4.85 -8.39
CA ILE A 127 -16.22 -5.36 -9.12
C ILE A 127 -15.24 -4.22 -9.34
N ALA A 128 -13.94 -4.52 -9.33
CA ALA A 128 -12.91 -3.54 -9.62
C ALA A 128 -11.77 -4.14 -10.43
N MET A 129 -11.05 -3.26 -11.14
CA MET A 129 -9.74 -3.50 -11.71
C MET A 129 -8.79 -2.47 -11.09
N GLN A 130 -7.76 -2.96 -10.39
CA GLN A 130 -6.81 -2.16 -9.61
C GLN A 130 -5.43 -2.15 -10.27
N GLN A 131 -4.74 -1.03 -10.11
CA GLN A 131 -3.33 -0.85 -10.44
C GLN A 131 -2.72 0.10 -9.40
N PRO A 132 -1.39 0.32 -9.39
CA PRO A 132 -0.78 1.22 -8.45
C PRO A 132 -1.46 2.60 -8.48
N TYR A 133 -1.98 3.02 -7.32
CA TYR A 133 -2.67 4.28 -7.04
C TYR A 133 -4.04 4.51 -7.69
N PHE A 134 -4.51 3.64 -8.59
CA PHE A 134 -5.76 3.87 -9.33
C PHE A 134 -6.62 2.62 -9.45
N LEU A 135 -7.93 2.82 -9.47
CA LEU A 135 -8.88 1.75 -9.73
C LEU A 135 -10.05 2.21 -10.61
N SER A 136 -10.59 1.25 -11.35
CA SER A 136 -11.91 1.34 -11.96
C SER A 136 -12.84 0.36 -11.24
N ALA A 137 -14.00 0.80 -10.78
CA ALA A 137 -14.96 -0.07 -10.11
C ALA A 137 -16.39 0.18 -10.57
N TRP A 138 -17.13 -0.91 -10.79
CA TRP A 138 -18.58 -0.85 -10.96
C TRP A 138 -19.27 -1.24 -9.65
N ILE A 139 -20.09 -0.32 -9.15
CA ILE A 139 -20.94 -0.52 -7.97
C ILE A 139 -22.40 -0.58 -8.45
N PRO A 140 -23.03 -1.77 -8.47
CA PRO A 140 -24.44 -1.94 -8.83
C PRO A 140 -25.42 -1.35 -7.80
N PRO A 141 -26.73 -1.31 -8.12
CA PRO A 141 -27.76 -0.99 -7.13
C PRO A 141 -27.68 -1.94 -5.92
N LYS A 142 -27.96 -1.41 -4.74
CA LYS A 142 -28.06 -2.21 -3.50
C LYS A 142 -29.25 -3.17 -3.57
N ASP A 143 -29.11 -4.28 -2.86
CA ASP A 143 -30.16 -5.28 -2.60
C ASP A 143 -30.68 -6.00 -3.85
N GLN A 144 -29.91 -5.98 -4.94
CA GLN A 144 -30.17 -6.77 -6.13
C GLN A 144 -29.29 -8.00 -6.18
N VAL A 145 -29.88 -9.12 -6.59
CA VAL A 145 -29.14 -10.35 -6.91
C VAL A 145 -28.65 -10.26 -8.35
N LEU A 146 -27.34 -10.16 -8.53
CA LEU A 146 -26.70 -10.12 -9.84
C LEU A 146 -25.77 -11.31 -10.00
N HIS A 147 -25.57 -11.74 -11.25
CA HIS A 147 -24.61 -12.77 -11.59
C HIS A 147 -23.28 -12.11 -11.97
N TYR A 148 -22.27 -12.26 -11.13
CA TYR A 148 -20.93 -11.75 -11.36
C TYR A 148 -20.11 -12.80 -12.08
N TYR A 149 -19.39 -12.39 -13.11
CA TYR A 149 -18.63 -13.28 -13.97
C TYR A 149 -17.27 -12.69 -14.34
N SER A 150 -16.31 -13.55 -14.64
CA SER A 150 -15.10 -13.18 -15.38
C SER A 150 -14.98 -13.95 -16.68
N ARG A 151 -14.19 -13.39 -17.61
CA ARG A 151 -13.71 -14.05 -18.81
C ARG A 151 -12.28 -13.63 -19.07
N SER A 152 -11.45 -14.53 -19.57
CA SER A 152 -10.12 -14.23 -20.06
C SER A 152 -9.97 -14.71 -21.50
N PHE A 153 -9.25 -13.97 -22.32
CA PHE A 153 -8.95 -14.34 -23.71
C PHE A 153 -7.71 -13.59 -24.20
N GLY A 154 -7.31 -13.87 -25.45
CA GLY A 154 -6.14 -13.27 -26.09
C GLY A 154 -4.88 -14.11 -25.90
N ASN A 155 -3.83 -13.75 -26.62
CA ASN A 155 -2.53 -14.44 -26.58
C ASN A 155 -1.49 -13.47 -25.99
N GLY A 156 -1.10 -13.70 -24.75
CA GLY A 156 0.05 -13.04 -24.11
C GLY A 156 1.37 -13.61 -24.63
N ASP A 157 2.46 -12.89 -24.34
CA ASP A 157 3.82 -13.28 -24.76
C ASP A 157 4.27 -14.60 -24.10
N ASP A 158 3.67 -14.97 -22.97
CA ASP A 158 3.88 -16.21 -22.22
C ASP A 158 2.92 -17.35 -22.63
N GLY A 159 2.10 -17.13 -23.66
CA GLY A 159 1.06 -18.06 -24.11
C GLY A 159 -0.19 -18.12 -23.22
N LYS A 160 -0.28 -17.29 -22.16
CA LYS A 160 -1.48 -17.17 -21.32
C LYS A 160 -2.44 -16.10 -21.86
N ASN A 161 -3.66 -16.06 -21.33
CA ASN A 161 -4.61 -15.00 -21.66
C ASN A 161 -4.08 -13.64 -21.19
N ASN A 162 -4.19 -12.60 -22.02
CA ASN A 162 -3.73 -11.25 -21.68
C ASN A 162 -4.84 -10.21 -21.63
N VAL A 163 -6.09 -10.56 -21.92
CA VAL A 163 -7.25 -9.69 -21.78
C VAL A 163 -8.23 -10.30 -20.78
N PHE A 164 -8.57 -9.54 -19.76
CA PHE A 164 -9.41 -9.95 -18.66
C PHE A 164 -10.66 -9.09 -18.60
N VAL A 165 -11.81 -9.74 -18.47
CA VAL A 165 -13.12 -9.12 -18.27
C VAL A 165 -13.63 -9.54 -16.91
N LEU A 166 -14.08 -8.57 -16.12
CA LEU A 166 -14.86 -8.82 -14.91
C LEU A 166 -16.14 -8.01 -15.03
N GLY A 167 -17.29 -8.63 -14.79
CA GLY A 167 -18.60 -8.02 -15.01
C GLY A 167 -19.65 -8.56 -14.07
N TYR A 168 -20.82 -7.92 -14.11
CA TYR A 168 -22.05 -8.47 -13.55
C TYR A 168 -23.19 -8.32 -14.55
N VAL A 169 -24.17 -9.21 -14.44
CA VAL A 169 -25.39 -9.20 -15.24
C VAL A 169 -26.61 -9.36 -14.34
N SER A 170 -27.69 -8.63 -14.63
CA SER A 170 -28.96 -8.71 -13.92
C SER A 170 -29.65 -10.04 -14.15
N ARG A 171 -30.60 -10.38 -13.28
CA ARG A 171 -31.62 -11.37 -13.63
C ARG A 171 -32.43 -10.91 -14.87
N PRO A 172 -33.07 -11.82 -15.60
CA PRO A 172 -33.92 -11.46 -16.72
C PRO A 172 -34.98 -10.45 -16.27
N ILE A 173 -35.05 -9.33 -16.97
CA ILE A 173 -36.03 -8.27 -16.78
C ILE A 173 -37.12 -8.50 -17.83
N GLN A 174 -38.35 -8.62 -17.37
CA GLN A 174 -39.52 -8.66 -18.25
C GLN A 174 -40.20 -7.28 -18.23
N LEU A 175 -40.42 -6.71 -19.41
CA LEU A 175 -41.08 -5.43 -19.60
C LEU A 175 -42.35 -5.61 -20.43
N ALA A 176 -43.51 -5.36 -19.83
CA ALA A 176 -44.77 -5.28 -20.56
C ALA A 176 -44.75 -4.15 -21.61
N PRO A 177 -45.64 -4.17 -22.61
CA PRO A 177 -45.83 -3.07 -23.55
C PRO A 177 -46.02 -1.73 -22.82
N SER A 178 -45.35 -0.68 -23.30
CA SER A 178 -45.31 0.67 -22.70
C SER A 178 -44.71 0.77 -21.29
N ALA A 179 -44.23 -0.32 -20.70
CA ALA A 179 -43.57 -0.30 -19.41
C ALA A 179 -42.13 0.23 -19.51
N SER A 180 -41.61 0.72 -18.39
CA SER A 180 -40.21 1.12 -18.27
C SER A 180 -39.57 0.63 -16.99
N THR A 181 -38.26 0.44 -17.01
CA THR A 181 -37.46 0.14 -15.81
C THR A 181 -36.21 1.00 -15.78
N HIS A 182 -35.63 1.14 -14.59
CA HIS A 182 -34.39 1.87 -14.36
C HIS A 182 -33.37 0.97 -13.67
N PHE A 183 -32.12 1.07 -14.09
CA PHE A 183 -30.99 0.40 -13.48
C PHE A 183 -29.89 1.43 -13.23
N ASN A 184 -29.65 1.73 -11.96
CA ASN A 184 -28.69 2.75 -11.54
C ASN A 184 -27.43 2.08 -10.99
N SER A 185 -26.27 2.49 -11.48
CA SER A 185 -24.98 2.01 -11.01
C SER A 185 -24.00 3.17 -10.86
N VAL A 186 -22.91 2.97 -10.15
CA VAL A 186 -21.82 3.93 -10.06
C VAL A 186 -20.59 3.32 -10.70
N LEU A 187 -19.97 4.07 -11.61
CA LEU A 187 -18.66 3.76 -12.15
C LEU A 187 -17.65 4.69 -11.49
N TYR A 188 -16.81 4.15 -10.60
CA TYR A 188 -15.66 4.87 -10.09
C TYR A 188 -14.49 4.71 -11.06
N VAL A 189 -13.86 5.80 -11.48
CA VAL A 189 -12.61 5.78 -12.26
C VAL A 189 -11.70 6.87 -11.73
N GLY A 190 -10.71 6.48 -10.92
CA GLY A 190 -9.87 7.47 -10.27
C GLY A 190 -8.89 6.90 -9.26
N PRO A 191 -8.28 7.77 -8.44
CA PRO A 191 -7.26 7.39 -7.47
C PRO A 191 -7.85 6.57 -6.32
N GLU A 192 -7.05 5.69 -5.72
CA GLU A 192 -7.46 4.89 -4.56
C GLU A 192 -7.44 5.71 -3.25
N ILE A 193 -8.38 6.65 -3.12
CA ILE A 193 -8.51 7.48 -1.91
C ILE A 193 -9.53 6.82 -0.98
N ALA A 194 -9.07 6.21 0.11
CA ALA A 194 -9.90 5.43 1.02
C ALA A 194 -11.17 6.17 1.48
N LYS A 195 -11.05 7.47 1.84
CA LYS A 195 -12.18 8.30 2.28
C LYS A 195 -13.26 8.47 1.21
N ASN A 196 -12.86 8.57 -0.06
CA ASN A 196 -13.80 8.72 -1.17
C ASN A 196 -14.50 7.38 -1.46
N LEU A 197 -13.74 6.29 -1.44
CA LEU A 197 -14.22 4.95 -1.76
C LEU A 197 -15.21 4.40 -0.73
N GLN A 198 -14.99 4.69 0.55
CA GLN A 198 -15.85 4.23 1.65
C GLN A 198 -17.32 4.63 1.46
N ALA A 199 -17.59 5.76 0.80
CA ALA A 199 -18.94 6.26 0.57
C ALA A 199 -19.75 5.42 -0.45
N TYR A 200 -19.08 4.67 -1.33
CA TYR A 200 -19.74 4.03 -2.48
C TYR A 200 -20.06 2.54 -2.26
N GLY A 201 -19.22 1.81 -1.52
CA GLY A 201 -19.42 0.38 -1.32
C GLY A 201 -18.74 -0.13 -0.07
N LYS A 202 -19.39 -1.08 0.63
CA LYS A 202 -18.78 -1.77 1.78
C LYS A 202 -17.48 -2.44 1.33
N GLY A 203 -16.38 -2.15 2.02
CA GLY A 203 -15.07 -2.72 1.73
C GLY A 203 -14.37 -2.15 0.50
N LEU A 204 -14.96 -1.17 -0.21
CA LEU A 204 -14.28 -0.56 -1.37
C LEU A 204 -13.03 0.23 -0.94
N ASP A 205 -13.00 0.77 0.28
CA ASP A 205 -11.82 1.40 0.89
C ASP A 205 -10.68 0.42 1.18
N LEU A 206 -10.96 -0.89 1.23
CA LEU A 206 -9.96 -1.95 1.43
C LEU A 206 -9.14 -2.24 0.16
N THR A 207 -9.49 -1.62 -0.96
CA THR A 207 -8.67 -1.65 -2.18
C THR A 207 -7.28 -1.03 -1.94
N VAL A 208 -7.19 -0.05 -1.03
CA VAL A 208 -5.93 0.49 -0.52
C VAL A 208 -5.29 -0.53 0.42
N ASP A 209 -4.37 -1.33 -0.12
CA ASP A 209 -3.80 -2.48 0.59
C ASP A 209 -2.66 -2.09 1.54
N TYR A 210 -3.02 -1.73 2.76
CA TYR A 210 -2.06 -1.45 3.82
C TYR A 210 -1.34 -2.69 4.42
N GLY A 211 -1.48 -3.86 3.79
CA GLY A 211 -0.85 -5.12 4.22
C GLY A 211 -1.43 -5.69 5.51
N TRP A 212 -0.75 -6.68 6.08
CA TRP A 212 -1.22 -7.37 7.30
C TRP A 212 -1.17 -6.49 8.56
N LEU A 213 -0.43 -5.37 8.53
CA LEU A 213 -0.35 -4.38 9.61
C LEU A 213 -1.32 -3.22 9.41
N TRP A 214 -2.40 -3.42 8.66
CA TRP A 214 -3.36 -2.38 8.31
C TRP A 214 -3.83 -1.48 9.48
N PRO A 215 -4.03 -1.95 10.74
CA PRO A 215 -4.45 -1.05 11.82
C PRO A 215 -3.38 0.00 12.13
N ILE A 216 -2.11 -0.43 12.15
CA ILE A 216 -0.96 0.43 12.42
C ILE A 216 -0.75 1.38 11.25
N SER A 217 -0.82 0.88 10.02
CA SER A 217 -0.69 1.69 8.79
C SER A 217 -1.77 2.77 8.71
N LYS A 218 -3.05 2.43 8.95
CA LYS A 218 -4.15 3.42 8.97
C LYS A 218 -3.93 4.49 10.05
N PHE A 219 -3.49 4.09 11.24
CA PHE A 219 -3.19 5.03 12.32
C PHE A 219 -2.04 5.98 11.95
N LEU A 220 -0.93 5.44 11.42
CA LEU A 220 0.22 6.23 11.02
C LEU A 220 -0.11 7.18 9.86
N PHE A 221 -0.88 6.73 8.86
CA PHE A 221 -1.34 7.58 7.77
C PHE A 221 -2.26 8.69 8.27
N TRP A 222 -3.19 8.38 9.18
CA TRP A 222 -4.04 9.40 9.83
C TRP A 222 -3.20 10.46 10.54
N LEU A 223 -2.22 10.03 11.35
CA LEU A 223 -1.32 10.93 12.06
C LEU A 223 -0.50 11.79 11.10
N MET A 224 0.06 11.17 10.05
CA MET A 224 0.83 11.86 9.02
C MET A 224 -0.02 12.87 8.26
N SER A 225 -1.25 12.51 7.90
CA SER A 225 -2.20 13.41 7.22
C SER A 225 -2.59 14.60 8.10
N LYS A 226 -2.72 14.39 9.42
CA LYS A 226 -2.95 15.49 10.37
C LYS A 226 -1.77 16.43 10.43
N ILE A 227 -0.55 15.92 10.50
CA ILE A 227 0.67 16.75 10.47
C ILE A 227 0.78 17.49 9.13
N HIS A 228 0.51 16.80 8.03
CA HIS A 228 0.52 17.39 6.70
C HIS A 228 -0.48 18.54 6.57
N HIS A 229 -1.66 18.44 7.19
CA HIS A 229 -2.63 19.52 7.19
C HIS A 229 -2.09 20.83 7.79
N TYR A 230 -1.20 20.76 8.79
CA TYR A 230 -0.61 21.94 9.42
C TYR A 230 0.68 22.41 8.73
N VAL A 231 1.50 21.46 8.24
CA VAL A 231 2.83 21.77 7.68
C VAL A 231 2.78 22.00 6.16
N GLY A 232 1.82 21.41 5.47
CA GLY A 232 1.64 21.52 4.02
C GLY A 232 2.69 20.79 3.17
N ASN A 233 3.51 19.91 3.77
CA ASN A 233 4.57 19.20 3.07
C ASN A 233 4.75 17.76 3.58
N TRP A 234 4.65 16.78 2.68
CA TRP A 234 4.68 15.37 3.03
C TRP A 234 6.05 14.90 3.55
N GLY A 235 7.16 15.46 3.05
CA GLY A 235 8.49 15.10 3.54
C GLY A 235 8.72 15.52 4.98
N TRP A 236 8.32 16.74 5.35
CA TRP A 236 8.32 17.18 6.75
C TRP A 236 7.35 16.37 7.61
N SER A 237 6.22 15.94 7.05
CA SER A 237 5.25 15.09 7.75
C SER A 237 5.84 13.72 8.09
N ILE A 238 6.60 13.11 7.17
CA ILE A 238 7.35 11.87 7.41
C ILE A 238 8.35 12.07 8.55
N ILE A 239 9.14 13.15 8.52
CA ILE A 239 10.13 13.45 9.55
C ILE A 239 9.47 13.56 10.93
N LEU A 240 8.40 14.35 11.04
CA LEU A 240 7.72 14.61 12.30
C LEU A 240 7.03 13.36 12.86
N VAL A 241 6.36 12.55 12.03
CA VAL A 241 5.81 11.26 12.46
C VAL A 241 6.92 10.35 12.99
N THR A 242 8.05 10.30 12.30
CA THR A 242 9.20 9.48 12.73
C THR A 242 9.69 9.89 14.12
N LEU A 243 9.83 11.20 14.35
CA LEU A 243 10.26 11.72 15.64
C LEU A 243 9.22 11.46 16.74
N LEU A 244 7.93 11.61 16.46
CA LEU A 244 6.86 11.30 17.41
C LEU A 244 6.87 9.82 17.80
N VAL A 245 7.03 8.92 16.85
CA VAL A 245 7.16 7.49 17.13
C VAL A 245 8.41 7.21 17.97
N LYS A 246 9.54 7.88 17.70
CA LYS A 246 10.75 7.76 18.54
C LYS A 246 10.51 8.23 19.97
N VAL A 247 9.78 9.32 20.16
CA VAL A 247 9.42 9.82 21.50
C VAL A 247 8.52 8.81 22.22
N ALA A 248 7.52 8.25 21.53
CA ALA A 248 6.64 7.23 22.12
C ALA A 248 7.39 5.98 22.61
N PHE A 249 8.44 5.56 21.89
CA PHE A 249 9.27 4.42 22.27
C PHE A 249 10.55 4.80 23.04
N TYR A 250 10.70 6.07 23.43
CA TYR A 250 11.95 6.60 23.99
C TYR A 250 12.45 5.80 25.19
N TRP A 251 11.58 5.52 26.16
CA TRP A 251 11.93 4.78 27.38
C TRP A 251 12.46 3.37 27.09
N LEU A 252 11.85 2.70 26.12
CA LEU A 252 12.22 1.34 25.74
C LEU A 252 13.57 1.31 25.01
N SER A 253 13.77 2.24 24.07
CA SER A 253 15.06 2.45 23.40
C SER A 253 16.16 2.84 24.39
N ASN A 254 15.85 3.68 25.39
CA ASN A 254 16.81 4.10 26.42
C ASN A 254 17.35 2.91 27.23
N LYS A 255 16.48 1.97 27.63
CA LYS A 255 16.91 0.73 28.31
C LYS A 255 17.84 -0.12 27.47
N SER A 256 17.55 -0.24 26.18
CA SER A 256 18.41 -0.97 25.25
C SER A 256 19.79 -0.32 25.10
N TYR A 257 19.84 1.00 24.87
CA TYR A 257 21.11 1.72 24.76
C TYR A 257 21.94 1.66 26.04
N ALA A 258 21.30 1.70 27.22
CA ALA A 258 21.98 1.48 28.49
C ALA A 258 22.58 0.06 28.59
N SER A 259 21.88 -0.96 28.08
CA SER A 259 22.44 -2.31 27.97
C SER A 259 23.66 -2.35 27.05
N MET A 260 23.59 -1.70 25.89
CA MET A 260 24.72 -1.61 24.95
C MET A 260 25.94 -0.89 25.55
N ALA A 261 25.72 0.19 26.32
CA ALA A 261 26.79 0.89 27.02
C ALA A 261 27.52 -0.02 28.03
N ARG A 262 26.77 -0.84 28.78
CA ARG A 262 27.34 -1.85 29.69
C ARG A 262 28.08 -2.95 28.93
N THR A 263 27.57 -3.42 27.80
CA THR A 263 28.29 -4.40 26.95
C THR A 263 29.60 -3.81 26.41
N ARG A 264 29.62 -2.51 26.04
CA ARG A 264 30.84 -1.81 25.62
C ARG A 264 31.91 -1.82 26.72
N ASP A 265 31.50 -1.61 27.97
CA ASP A 265 32.39 -1.64 29.13
C ASP A 265 33.02 -3.02 29.38
N LEU A 266 32.36 -4.11 28.93
CA LEU A 266 32.89 -5.47 29.05
C LEU A 266 33.85 -5.87 27.94
N GLN A 267 33.98 -5.09 26.87
CA GLN A 267 34.86 -5.42 25.73
C GLN A 267 36.29 -5.81 26.12
N PRO A 268 36.96 -5.17 27.11
CA PRO A 268 38.27 -5.60 27.56
C PRO A 268 38.26 -7.00 28.19
N LYS A 269 37.23 -7.34 28.99
CA LYS A 269 37.08 -8.68 29.60
C LYS A 269 36.78 -9.74 28.54
N ILE A 270 35.94 -9.38 27.56
CA ILE A 270 35.62 -10.23 26.41
C ILE A 270 36.88 -10.53 25.59
N LYS A 271 37.73 -9.52 25.36
CA LYS A 271 39.02 -9.69 24.69
C LYS A 271 39.93 -10.65 25.47
N ALA A 272 40.07 -10.45 26.78
CA ALA A 272 40.86 -11.34 27.62
C ALA A 272 40.33 -12.79 27.63
N LEU A 273 39.02 -13.00 27.59
CA LEU A 273 38.42 -14.34 27.45
C LEU A 273 38.78 -14.98 26.10
N LYS A 274 38.73 -14.19 25.02
CA LYS A 274 39.11 -14.65 23.68
C LYS A 274 40.58 -15.04 23.62
N ASP A 275 41.46 -14.23 24.22
CA ASP A 275 42.91 -14.52 24.28
C ASP A 275 43.20 -15.81 25.08
N ARG A 276 42.37 -16.16 26.07
CA ARG A 276 42.51 -17.39 26.88
C ARG A 276 41.94 -18.65 26.21
N HIS A 277 40.81 -18.55 25.52
CA HIS A 277 40.10 -19.71 24.96
C HIS A 277 40.42 -19.97 23.48
N GLY A 278 41.11 -19.06 22.79
CA GLY A 278 41.61 -19.26 21.43
C GLY A 278 40.51 -19.69 20.45
N ASP A 279 40.74 -20.82 19.78
CA ASP A 279 39.84 -21.38 18.75
C ASP A 279 38.70 -22.27 19.30
N ASP A 280 38.67 -22.54 20.62
CA ASP A 280 37.58 -23.32 21.21
C ASP A 280 36.30 -22.48 21.30
N LYS A 281 35.52 -22.50 20.22
CA LYS A 281 34.25 -21.78 20.09
C LYS A 281 33.23 -22.20 21.15
N GLN A 282 33.24 -23.46 21.59
CA GLN A 282 32.28 -23.93 22.58
C GLN A 282 32.63 -23.42 23.98
N ALA A 283 33.90 -23.52 24.38
CA ALA A 283 34.37 -22.96 25.65
C ALA A 283 34.22 -21.43 25.68
N MET A 284 34.55 -20.75 24.57
CA MET A 284 34.38 -19.30 24.43
C MET A 284 32.90 -18.89 24.59
N SER A 285 31.98 -19.60 23.93
CA SER A 285 30.54 -19.31 24.03
C SER A 285 30.01 -19.50 25.45
N LYS A 286 30.41 -20.57 26.14
CA LYS A 286 30.05 -20.83 27.55
C LYS A 286 30.60 -19.76 28.49
N ALA A 287 31.88 -19.43 28.39
CA ALA A 287 32.52 -18.41 29.22
C ALA A 287 31.93 -17.02 28.99
N MET A 288 31.58 -16.69 27.75
CA MET A 288 30.89 -15.44 27.39
C MET A 288 29.51 -15.35 28.03
N MET A 289 28.72 -16.42 27.95
CA MET A 289 27.39 -16.47 28.56
C MET A 289 27.47 -16.35 30.08
N GLU A 290 28.46 -16.99 30.71
CA GLU A 290 28.68 -16.89 32.15
C GLU A 290 29.09 -15.46 32.55
N LEU A 291 29.98 -14.81 31.78
CA LEU A 291 30.33 -13.41 32.00
C LEU A 291 29.09 -12.50 31.92
N TYR A 292 28.22 -12.70 30.93
CA TYR A 292 26.97 -11.93 30.81
C TYR A 292 25.99 -12.20 31.97
N ARG A 293 25.94 -13.43 32.49
CA ARG A 293 25.12 -13.80 33.65
C ARG A 293 25.63 -13.13 34.93
N ILE A 294 26.95 -13.17 35.18
CA ILE A 294 27.60 -12.54 36.34
C ILE A 294 27.38 -11.02 36.31
N GLU A 295 27.56 -10.40 35.15
CA GLU A 295 27.41 -8.95 34.98
C GLU A 295 25.94 -8.52 34.79
N LYS A 296 24.99 -9.47 34.81
CA LYS A 296 23.54 -9.27 34.63
C LYS A 296 23.20 -8.43 33.40
N ILE A 297 23.85 -8.73 32.28
CA ILE A 297 23.63 -8.10 30.98
C ILE A 297 22.85 -9.04 30.08
N ASN A 298 21.80 -8.54 29.44
CA ASN A 298 21.06 -9.29 28.44
C ASN A 298 21.71 -9.08 27.05
N PRO A 299 22.28 -10.12 26.42
CA PRO A 299 22.92 -10.00 25.11
C PRO A 299 21.92 -9.59 23.99
N LEU A 300 20.64 -9.92 24.14
CA LEU A 300 19.57 -9.52 23.21
C LEU A 300 19.07 -8.09 23.47
N GLY A 301 19.50 -7.46 24.57
CA GLY A 301 19.13 -6.08 24.89
C GLY A 301 19.56 -5.09 23.81
N GLY A 302 20.61 -5.39 23.03
CA GLY A 302 21.10 -4.52 21.95
C GLY A 302 20.28 -4.56 20.65
N CYS A 303 19.59 -5.66 20.35
CA CYS A 303 18.77 -5.78 19.13
C CYS A 303 17.30 -5.43 19.35
N LEU A 304 16.85 -5.33 20.61
CA LEU A 304 15.47 -5.00 20.97
C LEU A 304 14.90 -3.74 20.27
N PRO A 305 15.64 -2.61 20.12
CA PRO A 305 15.13 -1.44 19.42
C PRO A 305 14.81 -1.70 17.96
N MET A 306 15.60 -2.56 17.30
CA MET A 306 15.36 -2.92 15.91
C MET A 306 14.07 -3.75 15.79
N LEU A 307 13.83 -4.70 16.71
CA LEU A 307 12.62 -5.54 16.68
C LEU A 307 11.32 -4.74 16.80
N ILE A 308 11.28 -3.74 17.68
CA ILE A 308 10.11 -2.87 17.85
C ILE A 308 9.91 -1.98 16.61
N GLN A 309 11.01 -1.59 15.97
CA GLN A 309 10.96 -0.73 14.81
C GLN A 309 10.53 -1.47 13.54
N ILE A 310 10.74 -2.78 13.42
CA ILE A 310 10.36 -3.57 12.24
C ILE A 310 8.86 -3.42 11.92
N PRO A 311 7.90 -3.63 12.84
CA PRO A 311 6.48 -3.41 12.56
C PRO A 311 6.14 -1.98 12.13
N VAL A 312 6.75 -0.97 12.78
CA VAL A 312 6.54 0.43 12.43
C VAL A 312 7.06 0.73 11.01
N PHE A 313 8.25 0.23 10.69
CA PHE A 313 8.85 0.39 9.37
C PHE A 313 7.99 -0.28 8.30
N ILE A 314 7.53 -1.52 8.52
CA ILE A 314 6.66 -2.22 7.56
C ILE A 314 5.34 -1.46 7.38
N ALA A 315 4.74 -0.96 8.46
CA ALA A 315 3.51 -0.17 8.37
C ALA A 315 3.73 1.13 7.56
N LEU A 316 4.81 1.88 7.83
CA LEU A 316 5.14 3.07 7.05
C LEU A 316 5.49 2.75 5.60
N TYR A 317 6.17 1.63 5.34
CA TYR A 317 6.45 1.16 3.99
C TYR A 317 5.16 1.01 3.18
N TYR A 318 4.14 0.33 3.74
CA TYR A 318 2.84 0.22 3.09
C TYR A 318 2.16 1.57 2.88
N VAL A 319 2.18 2.43 3.90
CA VAL A 319 1.61 3.78 3.79
C VAL A 319 2.26 4.58 2.66
N LEU A 320 3.59 4.58 2.56
CA LEU A 320 4.32 5.41 1.60
C LEU A 320 4.15 4.95 0.15
N ILE A 321 3.92 3.66 -0.09
CA ILE A 321 3.82 3.08 -1.43
C ILE A 321 2.38 3.02 -1.93
N GLU A 322 1.40 2.81 -1.04
CA GLU A 322 0.01 2.62 -1.45
C GLU A 322 -0.83 3.91 -1.36
N SER A 323 -0.35 4.93 -0.64
CA SER A 323 -1.08 6.19 -0.53
C SER A 323 -0.84 7.09 -1.75
N VAL A 324 -1.88 7.29 -2.54
CA VAL A 324 -1.84 8.16 -3.73
C VAL A 324 -1.51 9.62 -3.40
N GLU A 325 -1.74 10.06 -2.16
CA GLU A 325 -1.43 11.41 -1.69
C GLU A 325 0.08 11.70 -1.66
N LEU A 326 0.92 10.67 -1.56
CA LEU A 326 2.38 10.79 -1.61
C LEU A 326 2.95 10.69 -3.03
N ARG A 327 2.13 10.27 -4.00
CA ARG A 327 2.53 10.20 -5.40
C ARG A 327 2.80 11.61 -5.91
N GLN A 328 3.98 11.82 -6.50
CA GLN A 328 4.41 13.14 -7.01
C GLN A 328 4.41 14.23 -5.94
N ALA A 329 4.46 13.85 -4.66
CA ALA A 329 4.55 14.80 -3.56
C ALA A 329 6.00 15.31 -3.46
N PRO A 330 6.24 16.63 -3.59
CA PRO A 330 7.57 17.19 -3.45
C PRO A 330 7.99 17.24 -1.98
N PHE A 331 9.30 17.25 -1.75
CA PHE A 331 9.89 17.57 -0.45
C PHE A 331 10.66 18.89 -0.52
N ILE A 332 11.97 18.83 -0.72
CA ILE A 332 12.90 19.97 -0.81
C ILE A 332 14.04 19.64 -1.76
N PHE A 333 14.74 20.68 -2.23
CA PHE A 333 15.88 20.57 -3.14
C PHE A 333 15.58 19.73 -4.38
N TRP A 334 16.27 18.60 -4.59
CA TRP A 334 16.12 17.72 -5.75
C TRP A 334 15.00 16.69 -5.63
N ILE A 335 14.36 16.58 -4.46
CA ILE A 335 13.29 15.60 -4.22
C ILE A 335 11.95 16.22 -4.59
N HIS A 336 11.55 15.98 -5.83
CA HIS A 336 10.27 16.44 -6.38
C HIS A 336 9.17 15.37 -6.32
N ASP A 337 9.51 14.13 -5.98
CA ASP A 337 8.55 13.03 -5.83
C ASP A 337 9.04 12.04 -4.77
N LEU A 338 8.31 11.98 -3.65
CA LEU A 338 8.61 11.10 -2.51
C LEU A 338 8.29 9.62 -2.79
N SER A 339 7.46 9.33 -3.80
CA SER A 339 6.99 7.98 -4.14
C SER A 339 7.92 7.20 -5.06
N VAL A 340 8.90 7.87 -5.67
CA VAL A 340 9.89 7.27 -6.56
C VAL A 340 11.28 7.32 -5.93
N LYS A 341 12.23 6.57 -6.49
CA LYS A 341 13.63 6.60 -6.01
C LYS A 341 14.26 7.99 -6.16
N ASP A 342 15.22 8.29 -5.30
CA ASP A 342 16.04 9.49 -5.43
C ASP A 342 16.81 9.44 -6.78
N PRO A 343 16.58 10.40 -7.70
CA PRO A 343 17.23 10.41 -9.01
C PRO A 343 18.76 10.52 -8.94
N TYR A 344 19.30 11.12 -7.88
CA TYR A 344 20.74 11.32 -7.69
C TYR A 344 21.36 10.36 -6.68
N PHE A 345 20.56 9.47 -6.07
CA PHE A 345 20.99 8.51 -5.06
C PHE A 345 21.67 9.12 -3.81
N ILE A 346 21.45 10.42 -3.55
CA ILE A 346 22.04 11.13 -2.42
C ILE A 346 21.45 10.61 -1.10
N LEU A 347 20.12 10.46 -1.01
CA LEU A 347 19.46 9.94 0.19
C LEU A 347 19.97 8.53 0.57
N PRO A 348 20.03 7.54 -0.35
CA PRO A 348 20.61 6.24 -0.05
C PRO A 348 22.04 6.31 0.50
N ILE A 349 22.90 7.16 -0.07
CA ILE A 349 24.29 7.31 0.41
C ILE A 349 24.30 7.90 1.82
N VAL A 350 23.52 8.96 2.08
CA VAL A 350 23.39 9.55 3.42
C VAL A 350 22.83 8.54 4.41
N MET A 351 21.87 7.72 4.00
CA MET A 351 21.34 6.61 4.78
C MET A 351 22.44 5.61 5.13
N GLY A 352 23.25 5.16 4.17
CA GLY A 352 24.40 4.29 4.39
C GLY A 352 25.41 4.85 5.37
N ILE A 353 25.78 6.13 5.20
CA ILE A 353 26.68 6.85 6.12
C ILE A 353 26.09 6.86 7.53
N SER A 354 24.79 7.19 7.68
CA SER A 354 24.12 7.19 8.98
C SER A 354 24.16 5.81 9.64
N MET A 355 23.97 4.73 8.88
CA MET A 355 24.08 3.37 9.38
C MET A 355 25.50 3.04 9.84
N LEU A 356 26.53 3.44 9.08
CA LEU A 356 27.93 3.28 9.48
C LEU A 356 28.25 4.02 10.78
N VAL A 357 27.76 5.26 10.94
CA VAL A 357 27.91 6.03 12.18
C VAL A 357 27.22 5.32 13.35
N GLN A 358 25.98 4.88 13.16
CA GLN A 358 25.23 4.16 14.19
C GLN A 358 25.93 2.86 14.59
N GLN A 359 26.47 2.11 13.63
CA GLN A 359 27.19 0.88 13.88
C GLN A 359 28.46 1.12 14.69
N LYS A 360 29.22 2.20 14.41
CA LYS A 360 30.43 2.56 15.17
C LYS A 360 30.16 2.95 16.63
N LEU A 361 28.96 3.46 16.93
CA LEU A 361 28.55 3.73 18.31
C LEU A 361 28.24 2.44 19.07
N SER A 362 27.74 1.43 18.38
CA SER A 362 27.37 0.14 18.96
C SER A 362 28.60 -0.75 19.25
N PRO A 363 28.57 -1.58 20.31
CA PRO A 363 29.65 -2.53 20.57
C PRO A 363 29.78 -3.55 19.42
N PRO A 364 30.99 -3.84 18.94
CA PRO A 364 31.18 -4.86 17.91
C PRO A 364 30.89 -6.26 18.47
N PRO A 365 30.36 -7.19 17.65
CA PRO A 365 30.23 -8.58 18.05
C PRO A 365 31.62 -9.22 18.26
N PRO A 366 31.75 -10.19 19.17
CA PRO A 366 33.04 -10.80 19.52
C PRO A 366 33.64 -11.69 18.41
N ASP A 367 32.78 -12.25 17.56
CA ASP A 367 33.17 -13.03 16.39
C ASP A 367 33.60 -12.12 15.22
N PRO A 368 34.86 -12.22 14.73
CA PRO A 368 35.34 -11.43 13.59
C PRO A 368 34.54 -11.63 12.31
N ALA A 369 34.01 -12.83 12.06
CA ALA A 369 33.22 -13.10 10.87
C ALA A 369 31.90 -12.32 10.90
N GLN A 370 31.20 -12.38 12.03
CA GLN A 370 29.99 -11.59 12.27
C GLN A 370 30.26 -10.08 12.22
N ALA A 371 31.39 -9.62 12.78
CA ALA A 371 31.78 -8.21 12.74
C ALA A 371 31.99 -7.70 11.30
N LYS A 372 32.69 -8.48 10.47
CA LYS A 372 32.92 -8.17 9.05
C LYS A 372 31.61 -8.12 8.27
N MET A 373 30.71 -9.08 8.50
CA MET A 373 29.37 -9.08 7.89
C MET A 373 28.60 -7.82 8.27
N MET A 374 28.58 -7.46 9.55
CA MET A 374 27.88 -6.26 10.03
C MET A 374 28.44 -4.98 9.39
N MET A 375 29.76 -4.90 9.14
CA MET A 375 30.36 -3.74 8.45
C MET A 375 29.97 -3.64 6.97
N MET A 376 29.60 -4.75 6.32
CA MET A 376 29.11 -4.74 4.94
C MET A 376 27.61 -4.40 4.85
N LEU A 377 26.83 -4.62 5.92
CA LEU A 377 25.38 -4.38 5.91
C LEU A 377 24.99 -2.96 5.46
N PRO A 378 25.63 -1.87 5.94
CA PRO A 378 25.31 -0.53 5.45
C PRO A 378 25.50 -0.36 3.94
N ILE A 379 26.53 -1.00 3.36
CA ILE A 379 26.81 -0.93 1.91
C ILE A 379 25.73 -1.69 1.15
N ILE A 380 25.40 -2.91 1.59
CA ILE A 380 24.35 -3.75 1.00
C ILE A 380 23.00 -3.02 1.05
N PHE A 381 22.64 -2.47 2.22
CA PHE A 381 21.39 -1.73 2.37
C PHE A 381 21.38 -0.43 1.57
N THR A 382 22.51 0.26 1.40
CA THR A 382 22.59 1.44 0.54
C THR A 382 22.21 1.10 -0.91
N VAL A 383 22.80 0.04 -1.47
CA VAL A 383 22.49 -0.42 -2.83
C VAL A 383 21.05 -0.91 -2.93
N PHE A 384 20.56 -1.63 -1.93
CA PHE A 384 19.19 -2.10 -1.89
C PHE A 384 18.17 -0.94 -1.87
N PHE A 385 18.33 0.01 -0.94
CA PHE A 385 17.45 1.18 -0.82
C PHE A 385 17.62 2.22 -1.93
N ALA A 386 18.65 2.11 -2.78
CA ALA A 386 18.83 2.97 -3.95
C ALA A 386 17.66 2.90 -4.96
N THR A 387 16.89 1.81 -4.92
CA THR A 387 15.73 1.58 -5.80
C THR A 387 14.39 1.83 -5.12
N PHE A 388 14.39 2.17 -3.82
CA PHE A 388 13.18 2.39 -3.04
C PHE A 388 12.71 3.85 -3.10
N PRO A 389 11.42 4.12 -2.81
CA PRO A 389 10.88 5.48 -2.74
C PRO A 389 11.68 6.39 -1.81
N ALA A 390 11.95 7.62 -2.24
CA ALA A 390 12.72 8.61 -1.50
C ALA A 390 12.10 8.91 -0.12
N GLY A 391 10.77 8.90 -0.01
CA GLY A 391 10.07 9.07 1.27
C GLY A 391 10.39 7.97 2.29
N LEU A 392 10.58 6.73 1.83
CA LEU A 392 10.97 5.63 2.71
C LEU A 392 12.43 5.76 3.16
N VAL A 393 13.32 6.15 2.24
CA VAL A 393 14.73 6.40 2.58
C VAL A 393 14.83 7.57 3.56
N LEU A 394 14.04 8.64 3.36
CA LEU A 394 13.95 9.79 4.26
C LEU A 394 13.50 9.40 5.67
N TYR A 395 12.48 8.56 5.78
CA TYR A 395 12.08 7.97 7.06
C TYR A 395 13.27 7.28 7.74
N TRP A 396 13.99 6.44 7.00
CA TRP A 396 15.10 5.66 7.55
C TRP A 396 16.24 6.56 8.04
N ILE A 397 16.63 7.57 7.26
CA ILE A 397 17.64 8.57 7.64
C ILE A 397 17.21 9.26 8.93
N THR A 398 15.99 9.78 8.99
CA THR A 398 15.46 10.50 10.16
C THR A 398 15.49 9.62 11.40
N ASN A 399 15.04 8.37 11.23
CA ASN A 399 15.05 7.37 12.28
C ASN A 399 16.46 7.09 12.80
N ASN A 400 17.44 6.93 11.91
CA ASN A 400 18.83 6.68 12.27
C ASN A 400 19.44 7.88 12.98
N CYS A 401 19.26 9.09 12.46
CA CYS A 401 19.74 10.32 13.08
C CYS A 401 19.22 10.49 14.51
N ALA A 402 17.90 10.29 14.72
CA ALA A 402 17.31 10.33 16.05
C ALA A 402 17.87 9.24 16.98
N SER A 403 18.06 8.03 16.44
CA SER A 403 18.64 6.89 17.19
C SER A 403 20.09 7.14 17.60
N ILE A 404 20.91 7.68 16.69
CA ILE A 404 22.31 8.06 16.92
C ILE A 404 22.38 9.10 18.04
N LEU A 405 21.55 10.15 17.96
CA LEU A 405 21.52 11.20 18.97
C LEU A 405 21.17 10.63 20.35
N GLN A 406 20.10 9.83 20.43
CA GLN A 406 19.70 9.19 21.69
C GLN A 406 20.81 8.27 22.23
N GLN A 407 21.35 7.40 21.39
CA GLN A 407 22.42 6.47 21.76
C GLN A 407 23.65 7.20 22.27
N TRP A 408 24.06 8.27 21.60
CA TRP A 408 25.20 9.09 22.00
C TRP A 408 24.99 9.74 23.37
N ILE A 409 23.81 10.32 23.62
CA ILE A 409 23.46 10.92 24.93
C ILE A 409 23.52 9.86 26.04
N VAL A 410 22.93 8.69 25.83
CA VAL A 410 22.93 7.60 26.82
C VAL A 410 24.33 7.09 27.11
N MET A 411 25.14 6.86 26.08
CA MET A 411 26.51 6.38 26.23
C MET A 411 27.40 7.38 26.97
N LYS A 412 27.28 8.68 26.65
CA LYS A 412 28.01 9.75 27.34
C LYS A 412 27.62 9.82 28.82
N THR A 413 26.33 9.77 29.11
CA THR A 413 25.80 9.83 30.49
C THR A 413 26.26 8.64 31.33
N HIS A 414 26.23 7.43 30.77
CA HIS A 414 26.72 6.22 31.44
C HIS A 414 28.21 6.30 31.76
N HIS A 415 29.03 6.79 30.82
CA HIS A 415 30.46 6.98 31.03
C HIS A 415 30.75 7.98 32.16
N SER A 416 30.06 9.13 32.20
CA SER A 416 30.19 10.13 33.26
C SER A 416 29.82 9.57 34.65
N GLN A 417 28.72 8.83 34.76
CA GLN A 417 28.29 8.23 36.03
C GLN A 417 29.30 7.20 36.56
N LYS A 418 29.95 6.44 35.67
CA LYS A 418 30.98 5.46 36.05
C LYS A 418 32.25 6.12 36.59
N HIS A 419 32.70 7.22 36.00
CA HIS A 419 33.86 7.97 36.51
C HIS A 419 33.56 8.66 37.84
N ALA A 420 32.34 9.18 38.02
CA ALA A 420 31.92 9.76 39.30
C ALA A 420 31.81 8.72 40.44
N ARG A 421 31.60 7.44 40.12
CA ARG A 421 31.49 6.34 41.09
C ARG A 421 32.80 5.63 41.39
N LYS A 422 33.91 5.94 40.70
CA LYS A 422 35.22 5.43 41.12
C LYS A 422 35.61 6.17 42.41
N PRO A 423 35.72 5.48 43.57
CA PRO A 423 36.28 6.13 44.75
C PRO A 423 37.71 6.56 44.40
N VAL A 424 38.07 7.78 44.77
CA VAL A 424 39.46 8.23 44.81
C VAL A 424 40.20 7.20 45.66
N ARG A 425 41.00 6.33 45.00
CA ARG A 425 41.88 5.41 45.72
C ARG A 425 42.84 6.28 46.52
N LYS A 426 42.65 6.33 47.84
CA LYS A 426 43.71 6.65 48.79
C LYS A 426 44.69 5.49 48.87
#